data_AF-A0A0F9IKN8-F1
#
_entry.id   AF-A0A0F9IKN8-F1
#
_cell.length_a   1.000
_cell.length_b   1.000
_cell.length_c   1.000
_cell.angle_alpha   90.00
_cell.angle_beta   90.00
_cell.angle_gamma   90.00
#
_symmetry.space_group_name_H-M   'P 1'
#
loop_
_entity.id
_entity.type
_entity.pdbx_description
1 polymer ?
#
loop_
_entity_poly.entity_id
_entity_poly.type
_entity_poly.pdbx_seq_one_letter_code
_entity_poly.pdbx_strand_id
1 'polypeptide(L)'
;MTGKGVYIKAKCYRMKVGNCLRVSGKMFLKAFPFGFPTIYKTPEQAFLSTMMGSAWGVWRVDRDFDSMDFIISRHEESKKRYYADPDREHLFKRVEDGTLERR
;
A
#
# COMPACT_ATOMS: atom_id res chain seq x y z
N MET A 1 -6.62 13.21 4.85
CA MET A 1 -7.07 12.08 3.99
C MET A 1 -8.31 12.53 3.23
N THR A 2 -8.37 12.36 1.92
CA THR A 2 -9.49 12.86 1.10
C THR A 2 -10.69 11.90 1.15
N GLY A 3 -11.90 12.36 0.80
CA GLY A 3 -13.10 11.49 0.73
C GLY A 3 -12.94 10.29 -0.20
N LYS A 4 -12.08 10.41 -1.23
CA LYS A 4 -11.70 9.31 -2.13
C LYS A 4 -10.88 8.23 -1.42
N GLY A 5 -9.96 8.64 -0.55
CA GLY A 5 -9.19 7.71 0.27
C GLY A 5 -10.09 6.90 1.20
N VAL A 6 -11.05 7.54 1.86
CA VAL A 6 -12.04 6.86 2.71
C VAL A 6 -12.85 5.82 1.92
N TYR A 7 -13.30 6.18 0.72
CA TYR A 7 -14.02 5.25 -0.17
C TYR A 7 -13.17 4.03 -0.56
N ILE A 8 -11.93 4.23 -1.00
CA ILE A 8 -11.03 3.13 -1.40
C ILE A 8 -10.76 2.19 -0.22
N LYS A 9 -10.47 2.75 0.97
CA LYS A 9 -10.25 1.95 2.18
C LYS A 9 -11.49 1.14 2.56
N ALA A 10 -12.69 1.73 2.50
CA ALA A 10 -13.93 1.03 2.80
C ALA A 10 -14.19 -0.13 1.83
N LYS A 11 -13.84 0.03 0.54
CA LYS A 11 -13.89 -1.07 -0.43
C LYS A 11 -12.88 -2.15 -0.08
N CYS A 12 -11.65 -1.78 0.26
CA CYS A 12 -10.60 -2.71 0.67
C CYS A 12 -11.05 -3.55 1.87
N TYR A 13 -11.55 -2.93 2.94
CA TYR A 13 -11.98 -3.67 4.15
C TYR A 13 -13.15 -4.66 3.93
N ARG A 14 -13.84 -4.58 2.79
CA ARG A 14 -14.89 -5.55 2.41
C ARG A 14 -14.36 -6.70 1.53
N MET A 15 -13.10 -6.64 1.11
CA MET A 15 -12.48 -7.67 0.30
C MET A 15 -12.22 -8.92 1.14
N LYS A 16 -12.48 -10.09 0.54
CA LYS A 16 -12.01 -11.38 1.06
C LYS A 16 -10.54 -11.57 0.69
N VAL A 17 -9.84 -12.45 1.42
CA VAL A 17 -8.49 -12.88 1.05
C VAL A 17 -8.51 -13.48 -0.37
N GLY A 18 -7.50 -13.13 -1.17
CA GLY A 18 -7.38 -13.51 -2.58
C GLY A 18 -8.08 -12.55 -3.55
N ASN A 19 -8.90 -11.61 -3.06
CA ASN A 19 -9.51 -10.61 -3.93
C ASN A 19 -8.53 -9.49 -4.31
N CYS A 20 -8.80 -8.88 -5.47
CA CYS A 20 -8.13 -7.68 -5.94
C CYS A 20 -9.14 -6.55 -6.19
N LEU A 21 -8.71 -5.32 -5.98
CA LEU A 21 -9.44 -4.10 -6.31
C LEU A 21 -8.57 -3.26 -7.24
N ARG A 22 -9.03 -3.06 -8.48
CA ARG A 22 -8.42 -2.12 -9.42
C ARG A 22 -8.98 -0.73 -9.17
N VAL A 23 -8.10 0.26 -9.03
CA VAL A 23 -8.43 1.66 -8.79
C VAL A 23 -7.75 2.51 -9.86
N SER A 24 -8.53 3.40 -10.47
CA SER A 24 -7.99 4.33 -11.47
C SER A 24 -6.79 5.10 -10.93
N GLY A 25 -5.70 5.18 -11.70
CA GLY A 25 -4.48 5.91 -11.33
C GLY A 25 -4.75 7.34 -10.86
N LYS A 26 -5.57 8.09 -11.62
CA LYS A 26 -5.96 9.47 -11.29
C LYS A 26 -6.75 9.57 -9.98
N MET A 27 -7.54 8.56 -9.64
CA MET A 27 -8.30 8.52 -8.40
C MET A 27 -7.38 8.21 -7.22
N PHE A 28 -6.48 7.23 -7.39
CA PHE A 28 -5.56 6.78 -6.35
C PHE A 28 -4.54 7.88 -5.97
N LEU A 29 -3.91 8.52 -6.96
CA LEU A 29 -2.93 9.59 -6.72
C LEU A 29 -3.55 10.81 -6.03
N LYS A 30 -4.83 11.11 -6.28
CA LYS A 30 -5.58 12.16 -5.56
C LYS A 30 -6.02 11.72 -4.16
N ALA A 31 -6.13 10.42 -3.92
CA ALA A 31 -6.55 9.86 -2.64
C ALA A 31 -5.39 9.79 -1.64
N PHE A 32 -4.20 9.44 -2.12
CA PHE A 32 -3.01 9.17 -1.32
C PHE A 32 -1.85 10.06 -1.81
N PRO A 33 -1.75 11.31 -1.29
CA PRO A 33 -0.66 12.21 -1.65
C PRO A 33 0.68 11.68 -1.16
N PHE A 34 1.72 11.93 -1.95
CA PHE A 34 3.10 11.53 -1.73
C PHE A 34 4.03 12.63 -2.27
N GLY A 35 5.31 12.61 -1.90
CA GLY A 35 6.23 13.72 -2.14
C GLY A 35 5.95 14.90 -1.21
N PHE A 36 6.58 16.05 -1.45
CA PHE A 36 6.43 17.23 -0.58
C PHE A 36 4.97 17.73 -0.56
N PRO A 37 4.36 18.03 0.61
CA PRO A 37 4.96 18.12 1.95
C PRO A 37 4.86 16.83 2.81
N THR A 38 4.57 15.68 2.22
CA THR A 38 4.45 14.40 2.92
C THR A 38 5.81 13.69 3.08
N ILE A 39 5.88 12.76 4.03
CA ILE A 39 7.05 11.87 4.23
C ILE A 39 7.09 10.68 3.25
N TYR A 40 6.01 10.41 2.54
CA TYR A 40 5.91 9.24 1.67
C TYR A 40 6.59 9.51 0.32
N LYS A 41 7.44 8.58 -0.13
CA LYS A 41 8.12 8.71 -1.44
C LYS A 41 7.21 8.27 -2.59
N THR A 42 6.29 7.35 -2.33
CA THR A 42 5.37 6.82 -3.35
C THR A 42 3.92 6.78 -2.83
N PRO A 43 2.92 6.82 -3.73
CA PRO A 43 1.50 6.76 -3.33
C PRO A 43 1.13 5.41 -2.69
N GLU A 44 1.80 4.32 -3.05
CA GLU A 44 1.61 2.99 -2.45
C GLU A 44 2.01 3.02 -0.97
N GLN A 45 3.13 3.68 -0.63
CA GLN A 45 3.54 3.85 0.77
C GLN A 45 2.49 4.65 1.55
N ALA A 46 2.00 5.74 0.96
CA ALA A 46 0.96 6.58 1.56
C ALA A 46 -0.37 5.83 1.75
N PHE A 47 -0.71 4.90 0.86
CA PHE A 47 -1.87 4.02 1.04
C PHE A 47 -1.63 3.01 2.16
N LEU A 48 -0.53 2.23 2.06
CA LEU A 48 -0.22 1.12 2.95
C LEU A 48 -0.05 1.58 4.41
N SER A 49 0.48 2.80 4.64
CA SER A 49 0.57 3.38 5.98
C SER A 49 -0.77 3.56 6.68
N THR A 50 -1.85 3.68 5.89
CA THR A 50 -3.21 3.90 6.42
C THR A 50 -4.01 2.62 6.60
N MET A 51 -3.48 1.47 6.15
CA MET A 51 -4.18 0.20 6.14
C MET A 51 -3.74 -0.69 7.31
N MET A 52 -4.70 -1.14 8.11
CA MET A 52 -4.42 -2.12 9.17
C MET A 52 -3.98 -3.45 8.54
N GLY A 53 -2.96 -4.08 9.11
CA GLY A 53 -2.43 -5.34 8.57
C GLY A 53 -1.29 -5.18 7.56
N SER A 54 -1.05 -3.97 7.03
CA SER A 54 -0.05 -3.76 5.96
C SER A 54 1.37 -4.12 6.39
N ALA A 55 1.72 -3.86 7.65
CA ALA A 55 2.99 -4.26 8.24
C ALA A 55 3.20 -5.78 8.25
N TRP A 56 2.13 -6.58 8.14
CA TRP A 56 2.15 -8.05 8.12
C TRP A 56 1.82 -8.64 6.74
N GLY A 57 1.95 -7.85 5.67
CA GLY A 57 1.76 -8.34 4.30
C GLY A 57 0.32 -8.56 3.87
N VAL A 58 -0.64 -8.15 4.70
CA VAL A 58 -2.08 -8.32 4.43
C VAL A 58 -2.52 -7.56 3.18
N TRP A 59 -1.82 -6.50 2.81
CA TRP A 59 -2.12 -5.68 1.65
C TRP A 59 -0.89 -5.56 0.77
N ARG A 60 -1.10 -5.75 -0.54
CA ARG A 60 -0.13 -5.43 -1.58
C ARG A 60 -0.75 -4.41 -2.52
N VAL A 61 0.07 -3.49 -3.01
CA VAL A 61 -0.32 -2.56 -4.05
C VAL A 61 0.71 -2.63 -5.16
N ASP A 62 0.24 -2.94 -6.35
CA ASP A 62 1.04 -2.94 -7.57
C ASP A 62 0.47 -1.89 -8.54
N ARG A 63 1.35 -1.37 -9.39
CA ARG A 63 0.98 -0.44 -10.45
C ARG A 63 0.97 -1.18 -11.79
N ASP A 64 -0.15 -1.09 -12.47
CA ASP A 64 -0.29 -1.55 -13.85
C ASP A 64 0.32 -0.46 -14.76
N PHE A 65 1.44 -0.74 -15.42
CA PHE A 65 2.20 0.27 -16.16
C PHE A 65 1.54 0.68 -17.49
N ASP A 66 0.70 -0.17 -18.07
CA ASP A 66 0.00 0.12 -19.32
C ASP A 66 -1.18 1.06 -19.08
N SER A 67 -1.99 0.74 -18.08
CA SER A 67 -3.18 1.55 -17.73
C SER A 67 -2.90 2.67 -16.73
N MET A 68 -1.74 2.62 -16.05
CA MET A 68 -1.38 3.46 -14.92
C MET A 68 -2.32 3.32 -13.71
N ASP A 69 -3.11 2.27 -13.66
CA ASP A 69 -4.00 1.95 -12.55
C ASP A 69 -3.26 1.25 -11.41
N PHE A 70 -3.86 1.30 -10.22
CA PHE A 70 -3.34 0.61 -9.04
C PHE A 70 -4.20 -0.62 -8.75
N ILE A 71 -3.53 -1.74 -8.54
CA ILE A 71 -4.15 -3.00 -8.17
C ILE A 71 -3.83 -3.25 -6.71
N ILE A 72 -4.86 -3.27 -5.87
CA ILE A 72 -4.75 -3.54 -4.44
C ILE A 72 -5.19 -4.98 -4.20
N SER A 73 -4.33 -5.79 -3.60
CA SER A 73 -4.58 -7.21 -3.35
C SER A 73 -4.66 -7.49 -1.86
N ARG A 74 -5.64 -8.32 -1.44
CA ARG A 74 -5.81 -8.76 -0.06
C ARG A 74 -5.20 -10.15 0.13
N HIS A 75 -4.30 -10.27 1.10
CA HIS A 75 -3.64 -11.52 1.46
C HIS A 75 -3.97 -11.94 2.90
N GLU A 76 -3.60 -13.18 3.24
CA GLU A 76 -3.55 -13.62 4.64
C GLU A 76 -2.51 -12.82 5.42
N GLU A 77 -2.72 -12.71 6.73
CA GLU A 77 -1.71 -12.14 7.62
C GLU A 77 -0.47 -13.03 7.68
N SER A 78 0.68 -12.43 7.39
CA SER A 78 1.97 -13.10 7.41
C SER A 78 2.77 -12.69 8.64
N LYS A 79 3.60 -13.62 9.13
CA LYS A 79 4.62 -13.29 10.14
C LYS A 79 5.73 -12.39 9.58
N LYS A 80 5.82 -12.26 8.25
CA LYS A 80 6.82 -11.43 7.57
C LYS A 80 6.35 -9.98 7.44
N ARG A 81 7.29 -9.04 7.52
CA ARG A 81 6.98 -7.61 7.30
C ARG A 81 7.08 -7.25 5.83
N TYR A 82 6.14 -6.47 5.31
CA TYR A 82 6.12 -6.08 3.88
C TYR A 82 6.16 -4.57 3.64
N TYR A 83 5.61 -3.80 4.58
CA TYR A 83 5.63 -2.35 4.59
C TYR A 83 6.41 -1.84 5.81
N ALA A 84 7.34 -0.92 5.57
CA ALA A 84 7.98 -0.12 6.59
C ALA A 84 7.52 1.32 6.39
N ASP A 85 7.14 1.95 7.50
CA ASP A 85 6.94 3.39 7.57
C ASP A 85 8.18 4.11 6.97
N PRO A 86 8.02 5.13 6.10
CA PRO A 86 9.11 5.93 5.59
C PRO A 86 10.12 6.34 6.65
N ASP A 87 9.66 6.69 7.86
CA ASP A 87 10.51 7.11 8.97
C ASP A 87 11.39 5.98 9.51
N ARG A 88 11.11 4.72 9.13
CA ARG A 88 11.81 3.51 9.56
C ARG A 88 12.49 2.77 8.41
N GLU A 89 12.47 3.29 7.17
CA GLU A 89 13.16 2.67 6.03
C GLU A 89 14.66 2.45 6.28
N HIS A 90 15.29 3.30 7.10
CA HIS A 90 16.68 3.16 7.49
C HIS A 90 16.95 1.95 8.41
N LEU A 91 15.91 1.39 9.06
CA LEU A 91 16.02 0.24 9.97
C LEU A 91 15.79 -1.10 9.26
N PHE A 92 15.23 -1.09 8.05
CA PHE A 92 14.84 -2.30 7.34
C PHE A 92 15.44 -2.32 5.92
N LYS A 93 15.70 -3.52 5.40
CA LYS A 93 16.09 -3.76 4.00
C LYS A 93 15.02 -4.64 3.34
N ARG A 94 14.68 -4.35 2.09
CA ARG A 94 13.79 -5.22 1.30
C ARG A 94 14.63 -6.33 0.67
N VAL A 95 14.21 -7.57 0.85
CA VAL A 95 14.84 -8.75 0.25
C VAL A 95 14.10 -9.19 -1.01
N GLU A 96 14.66 -10.14 -1.76
CA GLU A 96 14.16 -10.56 -3.09
C GLU A 96 12.68 -10.97 -3.11
N ASP A 97 12.19 -11.61 -2.05
CA ASP A 97 10.79 -12.04 -1.95
C ASP A 97 9.81 -10.88 -1.62
N GLY A 98 10.32 -9.65 -1.57
CA GLY A 98 9.58 -8.44 -1.25
C GLY A 98 9.37 -8.19 0.24
N THR A 99 9.86 -9.06 1.12
CA THR A 99 9.74 -8.88 2.57
C THR A 99 10.81 -7.94 3.12
N LEU A 100 10.60 -7.47 4.33
CA LEU A 100 11.45 -6.53 5.03
C LEU A 100 12.15 -7.23 6.19
N GLU A 101 13.47 -7.28 6.10
CA GLU A 101 14.33 -7.74 7.17
C GLU A 101 14.88 -6.53 7.92
N ARG A 102 15.06 -6.67 9.24
CA ARG A 102 15.81 -5.67 10.00
C ARG A 102 17.25 -5.67 9.49
N ARG A 103 17.80 -4.47 9.26
CA ARG A 103 19.21 -4.32 8.91
C ARG A 103 20.12 -4.77 10.04
#